data_AF-A0A1A6H4E2-F1
#
_entry.id   AF-A0A1A6H4E2-F1
#
_cell.length_a   1.000
_cell.length_b   1.000
_cell.length_c   1.000
_cell.angle_alpha   90.00
_cell.angle_beta   90.00
_cell.angle_gamma   90.00
#
_symmetry.space_group_name_H-M   'P 1'
#
loop_
_entity.id
_entity.type
_entity.pdbx_description
1 polymer ?
#
loop_
_entity_poly.entity_id
_entity_poly.type
_entity_poly.pdbx_seq_one_letter_code
_entity_poly.pdbx_strand_id
1 'polypeptide(L)'
;MEKWADSSDDETSPRDKQQKNSKGSSDFCVKNIKQAEFGRREIEIAEQEMPALMALRKRAQGEKPLAGAKIVLMETLGALGAQCRWAACNIYSTLNEVAAALAESGFPVFAWKGESEDDFWWCIDRCVNVEGWQPNMILDDGGDLTHWIYKKYPNMFKKIKGIVEESVTGVHRLYQLSKAGKLCVPAMNVNDSVTKQKFDNLYC
;
A
#
# COMPACT_ATOMS: atom_id res chain seq x y z
N MET A 1 -25.56 19.42 -25.18
CA MET A 1 -26.11 19.32 -23.81
C MET A 1 -25.11 18.53 -22.99
N GLU A 2 -24.18 19.25 -22.36
CA GLU A 2 -23.24 18.73 -21.40
C GLU A 2 -24.02 18.20 -20.19
N LYS A 3 -23.92 16.90 -19.92
CA LYS A 3 -24.37 16.35 -18.64
C LYS A 3 -23.32 16.73 -17.61
N TRP A 4 -23.60 17.76 -16.82
CA TRP A 4 -22.91 18.00 -15.56
C TRP A 4 -22.93 16.71 -14.74
N ALA A 5 -21.75 16.29 -14.30
CA ALA A 5 -21.61 15.20 -13.35
C ALA A 5 -22.45 15.52 -12.11
N ASP A 6 -23.29 14.56 -11.74
CA ASP A 6 -24.16 14.62 -10.57
C ASP A 6 -23.29 14.83 -9.31
N SER A 7 -23.37 16.03 -8.74
CA SER A 7 -22.57 16.45 -7.57
C SER A 7 -23.04 15.82 -6.25
N SER A 8 -24.00 14.88 -6.30
CA SER A 8 -24.56 14.20 -5.12
C SER A 8 -23.71 13.00 -4.67
N ASP A 9 -22.81 12.50 -5.52
CA ASP A 9 -22.01 11.31 -5.24
C ASP A 9 -20.81 11.59 -4.30
N ASP A 10 -20.51 12.86 -3.99
CA ASP A 10 -19.30 13.24 -3.27
C ASP A 10 -19.43 13.26 -1.73
N GLU A 11 -20.66 13.28 -1.20
CA GLU A 11 -20.91 13.41 0.25
C GLU A 11 -20.95 12.08 1.02
N THR A 12 -21.10 10.94 0.34
CA THR A 12 -21.15 9.62 1.01
C THR A 12 -19.76 9.01 1.12
N SER A 13 -19.40 8.56 2.34
CA SER A 13 -18.14 7.89 2.60
C SER A 13 -17.99 6.65 1.70
N PRO A 14 -16.80 6.39 1.13
CA PRO A 14 -16.53 5.16 0.39
C PRO A 14 -16.85 3.88 1.17
N ARG A 15 -16.83 3.94 2.50
CA ARG A 15 -17.17 2.82 3.41
C ARG A 15 -18.64 2.41 3.33
N ASP A 16 -19.52 3.36 3.02
CA ASP A 16 -20.96 3.12 2.95
C ASP A 16 -21.39 2.67 1.55
N LYS A 17 -20.47 2.71 0.57
CA LYS A 17 -20.72 2.34 -0.83
C LYS A 17 -20.24 0.93 -1.10
N GLN A 18 -21.17 0.00 -1.32
CA GLN A 18 -20.82 -1.36 -1.75
C GLN A 18 -20.43 -1.36 -3.23
N GLN A 19 -19.13 -1.47 -3.50
CA GLN A 19 -18.56 -1.53 -4.84
C GLN A 19 -18.06 -2.94 -5.16
N LYS A 20 -18.03 -3.29 -6.44
CA LYS A 20 -17.46 -4.55 -6.95
C LYS A 20 -16.61 -4.27 -8.18
N ASN A 21 -15.51 -4.99 -8.33
CA ASN A 21 -14.75 -5.01 -9.57
C ASN A 21 -15.44 -5.90 -10.63
N SER A 22 -14.93 -5.91 -11.87
CA SER A 22 -15.50 -6.74 -12.95
C SER A 22 -15.54 -8.25 -12.64
N LYS A 23 -14.71 -8.72 -11.70
CA LYS A 23 -14.64 -10.12 -11.24
C LYS A 23 -15.60 -10.42 -10.08
N GLY A 24 -16.38 -9.42 -9.64
CA GLY A 24 -17.35 -9.55 -8.55
C GLY A 24 -16.77 -9.51 -7.13
N SER A 25 -15.46 -9.27 -6.98
CA SER A 25 -14.82 -9.08 -5.68
C SER A 25 -15.21 -7.73 -5.09
N SER A 26 -15.37 -7.68 -3.78
CA SER A 26 -15.57 -6.47 -2.98
C SER A 26 -14.57 -6.36 -1.83
N ASP A 27 -13.43 -7.08 -1.89
CA ASP A 27 -12.36 -7.00 -0.88
C ASP A 27 -11.47 -5.77 -1.13
N PHE A 28 -12.08 -4.58 -1.15
CA PHE A 28 -11.41 -3.28 -1.29
C PHE A 28 -12.35 -2.15 -0.85
N CYS A 29 -11.83 -0.96 -0.61
CA CYS A 29 -12.60 0.27 -0.38
C CYS A 29 -11.87 1.45 -1.03
N VAL A 30 -12.47 2.00 -2.08
CA VAL A 30 -11.91 3.10 -2.91
C VAL A 30 -13.00 4.10 -3.21
N LYS A 31 -12.65 5.35 -3.58
CA LYS A 31 -13.65 6.41 -3.83
C LYS A 31 -14.64 6.04 -4.94
N ASN A 32 -14.15 5.57 -6.09
CA ASN A 32 -15.01 5.22 -7.23
C ASN A 32 -14.32 4.22 -8.17
N ILE A 33 -14.75 2.96 -8.15
CA ILE A 33 -14.19 1.88 -8.98
C ILE A 33 -14.30 2.15 -10.49
N LYS A 34 -15.26 2.99 -10.93
CA LYS A 34 -15.43 3.35 -12.35
C LYS A 34 -14.27 4.19 -12.89
N GLN A 35 -13.40 4.72 -12.03
CA GLN A 35 -12.19 5.44 -12.45
C GLN A 35 -11.03 4.51 -12.86
N ALA A 36 -11.20 3.19 -12.76
CA ALA A 36 -10.16 2.21 -13.00
C ALA A 36 -9.49 2.29 -14.38
N GLU A 37 -10.25 2.57 -15.45
CA GLU A 37 -9.68 2.71 -16.80
C GLU A 37 -8.77 3.94 -16.92
N PHE A 38 -9.15 5.04 -16.28
CA PHE A 38 -8.31 6.24 -16.24
C PHE A 38 -7.05 5.98 -15.41
N GLY A 39 -7.17 5.39 -14.23
CA GLY A 39 -6.02 5.04 -13.41
C GLY A 39 -5.09 4.02 -14.06
N ARG A 40 -5.62 3.09 -14.88
CA ARG A 40 -4.78 2.16 -15.65
C ARG A 40 -3.88 2.91 -16.64
N ARG A 41 -4.40 3.93 -17.32
CA ARG A 41 -3.60 4.78 -18.22
C ARG A 41 -2.51 5.55 -17.47
N GLU A 42 -2.82 6.09 -16.30
CA GLU A 42 -1.81 6.76 -15.45
C GLU A 42 -0.70 5.80 -15.01
N ILE A 43 -1.06 4.57 -14.62
CA ILE A 43 -0.07 3.53 -14.28
C ILE A 43 0.80 3.20 -15.49
N GLU A 44 0.22 3.02 -16.67
CA GLU A 44 0.97 2.72 -17.90
C GLU A 44 1.96 3.83 -18.27
N ILE A 45 1.58 5.11 -18.07
CA ILE A 45 2.49 6.25 -18.24
C ILE A 45 3.63 6.18 -17.23
N ALA A 46 3.32 5.98 -15.95
CA ALA A 46 4.34 5.86 -14.90
C ALA A 46 5.30 4.68 -15.14
N GLU A 47 4.83 3.56 -15.69
CA GLU A 47 5.70 2.42 -16.03
C GLU A 47 6.78 2.79 -17.07
N GLN A 48 6.48 3.69 -18.02
CA GLN A 48 7.47 4.17 -18.99
C GLN A 48 8.54 5.07 -18.34
N GLU A 49 8.17 5.79 -17.28
CA GLU A 49 9.07 6.67 -16.52
C GLU A 49 9.82 5.95 -15.39
N MET A 50 9.51 4.67 -15.14
CA MET A 50 10.17 3.83 -14.12
C MET A 50 10.99 2.67 -14.73
N PRO A 51 11.97 2.94 -15.61
CA PRO A 51 12.67 1.89 -16.36
C PRO A 51 13.46 0.92 -15.46
N ALA A 52 13.98 1.41 -14.33
CA ALA A 52 14.71 0.56 -13.37
C ALA A 52 13.77 -0.48 -12.71
N LEU A 53 12.56 -0.07 -12.32
CA LEU A 53 11.57 -0.96 -11.73
C LEU A 53 11.05 -1.97 -12.76
N MET A 54 10.82 -1.52 -14.00
CA MET A 54 10.39 -2.42 -15.08
C MET A 54 11.48 -3.41 -15.48
N ALA A 55 12.75 -2.99 -15.48
CA ALA A 55 13.88 -3.89 -15.67
C ALA A 55 13.99 -4.94 -14.55
N LEU A 56 13.80 -4.54 -13.28
CA LEU A 56 13.75 -5.48 -12.15
C LEU A 56 12.62 -6.49 -12.33
N ARG A 57 11.41 -6.03 -12.64
CA ARG A 57 10.25 -6.88 -12.91
C ARG A 57 10.59 -7.90 -13.98
N LYS A 58 11.10 -7.46 -15.14
CA LYS A 58 11.46 -8.33 -16.27
C LYS A 58 12.52 -9.37 -15.90
N ARG A 59 13.55 -8.99 -15.12
CA ARG A 59 14.65 -9.89 -14.74
C ARG A 59 14.20 -10.97 -13.75
N ALA A 60 13.39 -10.61 -12.75
CA ALA A 60 13.08 -11.48 -11.63
C ALA A 60 11.71 -12.20 -11.74
N GLN A 61 10.86 -11.84 -12.70
CA GLN A 61 9.50 -12.40 -12.82
C GLN A 61 9.47 -13.92 -13.04
N GLY A 62 10.47 -14.49 -13.72
CA GLY A 62 10.55 -15.93 -13.98
C GLY A 62 10.82 -16.76 -12.72
N GLU A 63 11.60 -16.23 -11.79
CA GLU A 63 12.03 -16.93 -10.56
C GLU A 63 10.99 -16.84 -9.44
N LYS A 64 10.07 -15.88 -9.53
CA LYS A 64 9.06 -15.59 -8.49
C LYS A 64 9.68 -15.52 -7.08
N PRO A 65 10.67 -14.64 -6.85
CA PRO A 65 11.43 -14.60 -5.60
C PRO A 65 10.58 -14.25 -4.37
N LEU A 66 9.39 -13.67 -4.58
CA LEU A 66 8.44 -13.33 -3.52
C LEU A 66 7.30 -14.35 -3.39
N ALA A 67 7.42 -15.54 -3.98
CA ALA A 67 6.42 -16.59 -3.82
C ALA A 67 6.20 -16.91 -2.32
N GLY A 68 4.94 -16.77 -1.87
CA GLY A 68 4.56 -16.96 -0.48
C GLY A 68 4.82 -15.74 0.42
N ALA A 69 5.38 -14.65 -0.09
CA ALA A 69 5.41 -13.37 0.60
C ALA A 69 4.00 -12.77 0.62
N LYS A 70 3.59 -12.27 1.80
CA LYS A 70 2.32 -11.60 2.07
C LYS A 70 2.67 -10.19 2.54
N ILE A 71 2.67 -9.27 1.58
CA ILE A 71 3.26 -7.92 1.68
C ILE A 71 2.14 -6.87 1.60
N VAL A 72 2.49 -5.64 1.93
CA VAL A 72 1.70 -4.45 1.62
C VAL A 72 2.45 -3.68 0.51
N LEU A 73 2.10 -3.82 -0.80
CA LEU A 73 2.48 -3.01 -2.03
C LEU A 73 2.42 -3.85 -3.33
N MET A 74 2.20 -3.24 -4.50
CA MET A 74 1.22 -3.72 -5.47
C MET A 74 1.76 -4.52 -6.68
N GLU A 75 1.95 -3.90 -7.84
CA GLU A 75 1.98 -4.67 -9.10
C GLU A 75 3.30 -5.39 -9.35
N THR A 76 4.45 -4.73 -9.15
CA THR A 76 5.75 -5.40 -9.31
C THR A 76 5.93 -6.51 -8.29
N LEU A 77 5.54 -6.31 -7.03
CA LEU A 77 5.64 -7.36 -6.01
C LEU A 77 4.73 -8.55 -6.35
N GLY A 78 3.50 -8.28 -6.81
CA GLY A 78 2.60 -9.32 -7.32
C GLY A 78 3.18 -10.07 -8.52
N ALA A 79 3.79 -9.35 -9.48
CA ALA A 79 4.49 -9.96 -10.62
C ALA A 79 5.67 -10.83 -10.18
N LEU A 80 6.32 -10.52 -9.05
CA LEU A 80 7.39 -11.32 -8.44
C LEU A 80 6.88 -12.43 -7.50
N GLY A 81 5.56 -12.62 -7.37
CA GLY A 81 4.94 -13.75 -6.67
C GLY A 81 4.34 -13.44 -5.30
N ALA A 82 4.36 -12.18 -4.86
CA ALA A 82 3.77 -11.78 -3.58
C ALA A 82 2.22 -11.72 -3.65
N GLN A 83 1.59 -11.95 -2.50
CA GLN A 83 0.20 -11.56 -2.26
C GLN A 83 0.20 -10.22 -1.53
N CYS A 84 -0.52 -9.23 -2.07
CA CYS A 84 -0.40 -7.86 -1.62
C CYS A 84 -1.75 -7.30 -1.18
N ARG A 85 -1.78 -6.58 -0.05
CA ARG A 85 -2.92 -5.74 0.39
C ARG A 85 -2.39 -4.31 0.56
N TRP A 86 -3.19 -3.25 0.50
CA TRP A 86 -2.67 -1.87 0.56
C TRP A 86 -3.58 -0.92 1.32
N ALA A 87 -2.96 -0.02 2.09
CA ALA A 87 -3.57 1.15 2.69
C ALA A 87 -2.63 2.35 2.47
N ALA A 88 -3.19 3.56 2.42
CA ALA A 88 -2.39 4.78 2.29
C ALA A 88 -1.62 5.09 3.58
N CYS A 89 -0.49 5.78 3.45
CA CYS A 89 0.28 6.35 4.58
C CYS A 89 -0.11 7.81 4.89
N ASN A 90 -0.99 8.43 4.08
CA ASN A 90 -1.45 9.79 4.28
C ASN A 90 -2.87 9.99 3.75
N ILE A 91 -3.70 10.69 4.51
CA ILE A 91 -5.13 10.90 4.24
C ILE A 91 -5.44 11.71 2.96
N TYR A 92 -4.45 12.41 2.38
CA TYR A 92 -4.63 13.26 1.19
C TYR A 92 -3.82 12.82 -0.03
N SER A 93 -2.91 11.86 0.12
CA SER A 93 -1.96 11.51 -0.96
C SER A 93 -2.53 10.55 -2.00
N THR A 94 -3.60 9.82 -1.66
CA THR A 94 -4.18 8.84 -2.57
C THR A 94 -4.64 9.47 -3.88
N LEU A 95 -4.18 8.91 -4.99
CA LEU A 95 -4.74 9.13 -6.31
C LEU A 95 -5.89 8.14 -6.52
N ASN A 96 -7.13 8.63 -6.50
CA ASN A 96 -8.34 7.79 -6.42
C ASN A 96 -8.49 6.86 -7.63
N GLU A 97 -8.17 7.37 -8.82
CA GLU A 97 -8.16 6.62 -10.07
C GLU A 97 -7.15 5.48 -10.04
N VAL A 98 -5.95 5.72 -9.49
CA VAL A 98 -4.91 4.69 -9.34
C VAL A 98 -5.39 3.62 -8.37
N ALA A 99 -5.93 4.02 -7.21
CA ALA A 99 -6.53 3.08 -6.25
C ALA A 99 -7.64 2.23 -6.89
N ALA A 100 -8.50 2.83 -7.73
CA ALA A 100 -9.53 2.12 -8.47
C ALA A 100 -8.94 1.11 -9.49
N ALA A 101 -7.91 1.50 -10.24
CA ALA A 101 -7.26 0.60 -11.21
C ALA A 101 -6.65 -0.64 -10.53
N LEU A 102 -6.09 -0.45 -9.34
CA LEU A 102 -5.50 -1.52 -8.54
C LEU A 102 -6.58 -2.45 -7.96
N ALA A 103 -7.67 -1.89 -7.43
CA ALA A 103 -8.82 -2.65 -6.96
C ALA A 103 -9.47 -3.48 -8.09
N GLU A 104 -9.61 -2.88 -9.28
CA GLU A 104 -10.14 -3.54 -10.47
C GLU A 104 -9.25 -4.73 -10.89
N SER A 105 -7.94 -4.57 -10.75
CA SER A 105 -6.95 -5.62 -11.06
C SER A 105 -7.00 -6.80 -10.07
N GLY A 106 -7.64 -6.60 -8.91
CA GLY A 106 -7.86 -7.60 -7.88
C GLY A 106 -6.99 -7.44 -6.64
N PHE A 107 -6.28 -6.31 -6.50
CA PHE A 107 -5.58 -6.00 -5.26
C PHE A 107 -6.56 -5.51 -4.18
N PRO A 108 -6.49 -6.01 -2.94
CA PRO A 108 -7.21 -5.43 -1.83
C PRO A 108 -6.62 -4.08 -1.42
N VAL A 109 -7.27 -3.00 -1.86
CA VAL A 109 -6.86 -1.61 -1.61
C VAL A 109 -7.90 -0.93 -0.73
N PHE A 110 -7.46 -0.34 0.37
CA PHE A 110 -8.29 0.44 1.29
C PHE A 110 -7.68 1.84 1.37
N ALA A 111 -8.06 2.69 0.42
CA ALA A 111 -7.50 4.04 0.32
C ALA A 111 -8.38 4.96 -0.53
N TRP A 112 -8.52 6.20 -0.11
CA TRP A 112 -9.06 7.30 -0.92
C TRP A 112 -8.49 8.64 -0.49
N LYS A 113 -8.63 9.65 -1.35
CA LYS A 113 -8.25 11.03 -1.03
C LYS A 113 -9.29 11.66 -0.11
N GLY A 114 -8.82 12.30 0.97
CA GLY A 114 -9.68 12.97 1.94
C GLY A 114 -10.26 12.01 2.98
N GLU A 115 -9.47 11.02 3.42
CA GLU A 115 -9.81 10.18 4.57
C GLU A 115 -9.93 11.04 5.84
N SER A 116 -10.85 10.66 6.73
CA SER A 116 -10.77 11.10 8.12
C SER A 116 -9.73 10.29 8.89
N GLU A 117 -9.32 10.74 10.08
CA GLU A 117 -8.43 9.97 10.96
C GLU A 117 -8.99 8.58 11.29
N ASP A 118 -10.30 8.49 11.52
CA ASP A 118 -10.95 7.20 11.78
C ASP A 118 -10.93 6.27 10.56
N ASP A 119 -11.06 6.84 9.36
CA ASP A 119 -10.97 6.09 8.11
C ASP A 119 -9.56 5.58 7.85
N PHE A 120 -8.54 6.39 8.12
CA PHE A 120 -7.13 6.02 7.97
C PHE A 120 -6.78 4.76 8.78
N TRP A 121 -7.11 4.76 10.07
CA TRP A 121 -6.87 3.60 10.93
C TRP A 121 -7.75 2.41 10.56
N TRP A 122 -8.97 2.65 10.10
CA TRP A 122 -9.83 1.59 9.57
C TRP A 122 -9.23 0.95 8.31
N CYS A 123 -8.69 1.74 7.38
CA CYS A 123 -8.02 1.26 6.18
C CYS A 123 -6.80 0.38 6.51
N ILE A 124 -5.95 0.84 7.44
CA ILE A 124 -4.82 0.04 7.95
C ILE A 124 -5.32 -1.28 8.55
N ASP A 125 -6.37 -1.24 9.36
CA ASP A 125 -6.91 -2.44 10.01
C ASP A 125 -7.45 -3.45 8.98
N ARG A 126 -8.23 -2.99 7.99
CA ARG A 126 -8.75 -3.83 6.88
C ARG A 126 -7.65 -4.40 6.00
N CYS A 127 -6.52 -3.71 5.90
CA CYS A 127 -5.35 -4.18 5.19
C CYS A 127 -4.68 -5.38 5.90
N VAL A 128 -4.60 -5.37 7.24
CA VAL A 128 -3.83 -6.36 8.02
C VAL A 128 -4.68 -7.47 8.66
N ASN A 129 -5.91 -7.16 9.05
CA ASN A 129 -6.78 -8.03 9.82
C ASN A 129 -7.89 -8.62 8.94
N VAL A 130 -7.53 -9.70 8.25
CA VAL A 130 -8.43 -10.43 7.36
C VAL A 130 -8.41 -11.92 7.70
N GLU A 131 -9.58 -12.55 7.70
CA GLU A 131 -9.69 -13.97 7.99
C GLU A 131 -8.97 -14.80 6.93
N GLY A 132 -8.20 -15.81 7.35
CA GLY A 132 -7.45 -16.69 6.45
C GLY A 132 -6.19 -16.06 5.82
N TRP A 133 -5.88 -14.80 6.10
CA TRP A 133 -4.65 -14.15 5.62
C TRP A 133 -3.94 -13.41 6.75
N GLN A 134 -2.61 -13.54 6.78
CA GLN A 134 -1.75 -12.93 7.79
C GLN A 134 -0.50 -12.42 7.08
N PRO A 135 -0.12 -11.15 7.26
CA PRO A 135 1.08 -10.61 6.65
C PRO A 135 2.31 -11.33 7.19
N ASN A 136 3.33 -11.47 6.36
CA ASN A 136 4.64 -11.97 6.79
C ASN A 136 5.78 -11.00 6.46
N MET A 137 5.48 -9.87 5.82
CA MET A 137 6.40 -8.78 5.53
C MET A 137 5.65 -7.46 5.66
N ILE A 138 6.35 -6.42 6.08
CA ILE A 138 5.83 -5.05 6.13
C ILE A 138 6.69 -4.19 5.21
N LEU A 139 6.05 -3.40 4.36
CA LEU A 139 6.67 -2.26 3.69
C LEU A 139 5.89 -1.03 4.15
N ASP A 140 6.60 -0.08 4.75
CA ASP A 140 6.00 1.03 5.50
C ASP A 140 6.67 2.35 5.14
N ASP A 141 5.89 3.41 5.29
CA ASP A 141 6.28 4.80 5.09
C ASP A 141 5.61 5.61 6.21
N GLY A 142 6.41 5.97 7.22
CA GLY A 142 6.00 6.72 8.41
C GLY A 142 5.94 5.88 9.68
N GLY A 143 5.89 4.56 9.55
CA GLY A 143 5.90 3.59 10.65
C GLY A 143 4.54 3.33 11.29
N ASP A 144 3.44 3.81 10.72
CA ASP A 144 2.11 3.67 11.31
C ASP A 144 1.52 2.27 11.15
N LEU A 145 1.74 1.62 10.00
CA LEU A 145 1.38 0.21 9.81
C LEU A 145 2.16 -0.68 10.78
N THR A 146 3.46 -0.44 10.90
CA THR A 146 4.35 -1.12 11.85
C THR A 146 3.85 -0.91 13.28
N HIS A 147 3.51 0.32 13.66
CA HIS A 147 3.00 0.64 14.98
C HIS A 147 1.66 -0.03 15.26
N TRP A 148 0.75 -0.03 14.30
CA TRP A 148 -0.57 -0.65 14.40
C TRP A 148 -0.45 -2.15 14.67
N ILE A 149 0.33 -2.87 13.85
CA ILE A 149 0.55 -4.31 14.02
C ILE A 149 1.25 -4.59 15.36
N TYR A 150 2.28 -3.81 15.72
CA TYR A 150 3.00 -3.97 17.00
C TYR A 150 2.07 -3.83 18.21
N LYS A 151 1.16 -2.85 18.19
CA LYS A 151 0.28 -2.54 19.33
C LYS A 151 -0.98 -3.41 19.38
N LYS A 152 -1.68 -3.57 18.25
CA LYS A 152 -2.99 -4.23 18.17
C LYS A 152 -2.86 -5.73 17.94
N TYR A 153 -1.83 -6.15 17.21
CA TYR A 153 -1.64 -7.54 16.78
C TYR A 153 -0.25 -8.10 17.17
N PRO A 154 0.15 -8.09 18.45
CA PRO A 154 1.51 -8.46 18.87
C PRO A 154 1.90 -9.91 18.50
N ASN A 155 0.93 -10.82 18.41
CA ASN A 155 1.17 -12.19 17.97
C ASN A 155 1.41 -12.29 16.45
N MET A 156 0.78 -11.41 15.66
CA MET A 156 1.05 -11.27 14.23
C MET A 156 2.42 -10.62 14.03
N PHE A 157 2.74 -9.57 14.79
CA PHE A 157 4.02 -8.87 14.72
C PHE A 157 5.21 -9.82 14.86
N LYS A 158 5.19 -10.74 15.83
CA LYS A 158 6.24 -11.75 16.04
C LYS A 158 6.44 -12.72 14.87
N LYS A 159 5.47 -12.84 13.95
CA LYS A 159 5.52 -13.71 12.77
C LYS A 159 5.97 -12.98 11.51
N ILE A 160 6.14 -11.66 11.57
CA ILE A 160 6.69 -10.86 10.48
C ILE A 160 8.16 -11.24 10.27
N LYS A 161 8.51 -11.55 9.03
CA LYS A 161 9.88 -11.92 8.62
C LYS A 161 10.77 -10.71 8.41
N GLY A 162 10.20 -9.55 8.11
CA GLY A 162 10.95 -8.32 7.92
C GLY A 162 10.07 -7.10 7.71
N ILE A 163 10.61 -5.95 8.11
CA ILE A 163 10.07 -4.61 7.86
C ILE A 163 11.00 -3.89 6.89
N VAL A 164 10.45 -3.18 5.92
CA VAL A 164 11.19 -2.28 5.03
C VAL A 164 10.58 -0.90 5.20
N GLU A 165 11.36 0.09 5.63
CA GLU A 165 10.86 1.42 6.01
C GLU A 165 11.49 2.52 5.16
N GLU A 166 10.64 3.34 4.55
CA GLU A 166 10.97 4.38 3.58
C GLU A 166 11.34 5.73 4.21
N SER A 167 10.75 6.06 5.36
CA SER A 167 10.76 7.45 5.86
C SER A 167 11.78 7.68 6.98
N VAL A 168 12.27 8.92 7.10
CA VAL A 168 13.14 9.34 8.23
C VAL A 168 12.44 9.09 9.57
N THR A 169 11.15 9.44 9.66
CA THR A 169 10.36 9.34 10.89
C THR A 169 10.14 7.89 11.30
N GLY A 170 9.76 7.02 10.36
CA GLY A 170 9.56 5.60 10.62
C GLY A 170 10.88 4.90 11.00
N VAL A 171 11.98 5.23 10.32
CA VAL A 171 13.33 4.73 10.69
C VAL A 171 13.68 5.14 12.12
N HIS A 172 13.41 6.38 12.51
CA HIS A 172 13.64 6.83 13.88
C HIS A 172 12.83 6.03 14.90
N ARG A 173 11.54 5.75 14.61
CA ARG A 173 10.67 4.91 15.47
C ARG A 173 11.21 3.48 15.59
N LEU A 174 11.71 2.90 14.49
CA LEU A 174 12.35 1.57 14.52
C LEU A 174 13.62 1.56 15.39
N TYR A 175 14.47 2.60 15.30
CA TYR A 175 15.63 2.72 16.17
C TYR A 175 15.25 2.88 17.65
N GLN A 176 14.19 3.62 17.97
CA GLN A 176 13.69 3.71 19.34
C GLN A 176 13.23 2.35 19.88
N LEU A 177 12.51 1.57 19.06
CA LEU A 177 12.11 0.21 19.42
C LEU A 177 13.32 -0.72 19.60
N SER A 178 14.32 -0.62 18.73
CA SER A 178 15.56 -1.40 18.79
C SER A 178 16.36 -1.07 20.05
N LYS A 179 16.64 0.21 20.32
CA LYS A 179 17.36 0.67 21.52
C LYS A 179 16.64 0.28 22.81
N ALA A 180 15.31 0.19 22.80
CA ALA A 180 14.51 -0.26 23.93
C ALA A 180 14.41 -1.79 24.06
N GLY A 181 15.04 -2.58 23.18
CA GLY A 181 14.93 -4.05 23.17
C GLY A 181 13.54 -4.58 22.80
N LYS A 182 12.71 -3.76 22.13
CA LYS A 182 11.31 -4.06 21.80
C LYS A 182 11.10 -4.49 20.34
N LEU A 183 12.07 -4.23 19.46
CA LEU A 183 12.01 -4.64 18.06
C LEU A 183 12.43 -6.12 17.92
N CYS A 184 11.44 -7.02 17.85
CA CYS A 184 11.66 -8.46 17.77
C CYS A 184 11.68 -9.03 16.35
N VAL A 185 11.60 -8.17 15.33
CA VAL A 185 11.66 -8.54 13.91
C VAL A 185 12.71 -7.69 13.20
N PRO A 186 13.43 -8.23 12.20
CA PRO A 186 14.44 -7.45 11.49
C PRO A 186 13.77 -6.34 10.67
N ALA A 187 14.44 -5.20 10.58
CA ALA A 187 14.01 -4.07 9.77
C ALA A 187 15.14 -3.58 8.86
N MET A 188 14.80 -3.21 7.64
CA MET A 188 15.70 -2.64 6.64
C MET A 188 15.31 -1.18 6.40
N ASN A 189 16.26 -0.29 6.70
CA ASN A 189 16.16 1.13 6.44
C ASN A 189 16.48 1.40 4.97
N VAL A 190 15.47 1.72 4.16
CA VAL A 190 15.71 2.09 2.76
C VAL A 190 15.91 3.59 2.58
N ASN A 191 15.44 4.42 3.53
CA ASN A 191 15.65 5.86 3.52
C ASN A 191 17.13 6.25 3.38
N ASP A 192 18.01 5.56 4.10
CA ASP A 192 19.45 5.86 4.12
C ASP A 192 20.23 5.17 3.00
N SER A 193 19.55 4.54 2.05
CA SER A 193 20.19 4.11 0.80
C SER A 193 20.73 5.34 0.07
N VAL A 194 21.97 5.27 -0.42
CA VAL A 194 22.65 6.41 -1.06
C VAL A 194 21.83 7.00 -2.21
N THR A 195 21.18 6.14 -3.02
CA THR A 195 20.31 6.57 -4.13
C THR A 195 19.02 7.23 -3.65
N LYS A 196 18.48 6.85 -2.49
CA LYS A 196 17.29 7.46 -1.91
C LYS A 196 17.63 8.86 -1.38
N GLN A 197 18.62 8.97 -0.48
CA GLN A 197 18.99 10.27 0.08
C GLN A 197 19.43 11.29 -0.98
N LYS A 198 20.21 10.87 -1.98
CA LYS A 198 20.76 11.81 -2.97
C LYS A 198 19.75 12.27 -4.01
N PHE A 199 18.70 11.49 -4.30
CA PHE A 199 17.74 11.84 -5.34
C PHE A 199 16.42 12.28 -4.73
N ASP A 200 15.77 11.36 -4.04
CA ASP A 200 14.43 11.56 -3.48
C ASP A 200 14.40 12.71 -2.46
N ASN A 201 15.38 12.75 -1.54
CA ASN A 201 15.35 13.78 -0.48
C ASN A 201 16.00 15.12 -0.88
N LEU A 202 16.81 15.17 -1.94
CA LEU A 202 17.65 16.35 -2.26
C LEU A 202 17.29 17.02 -3.58
N TYR A 203 17.00 16.24 -4.62
CA TYR A 203 16.68 16.79 -5.95
C TYR A 203 15.18 17.00 -6.15
N CYS A 204 14.34 16.50 -5.25
CA CYS A 204 12.91 16.73 -5.20
C CYS A 204 12.53 17.80 -4.16
#